data_AF-A0A956IH22-F1
#
_entry.id   AF-A0A956IH22-F1
#
_cell.length_a   1.000
_cell.length_b   1.000
_cell.length_c   1.000
_cell.angle_alpha   90.00
_cell.angle_beta   90.00
_cell.angle_gamma   90.00
#
_symmetry.space_group_name_H-M   'P 1'
#
loop_
_entity.id
_entity.type
_entity.pdbx_description
1 polymer ?
#
loop_
_entity_poly.entity_id
_entity_poly.type
_entity_poly.pdbx_seq_one_letter_code
_entity_poly.pdbx_strand_id
1 'polypeptide(L)'
;MEIARSAASSFALAAVFGMAIGARHGVPSMAVHAVGAPLGLAAVAALGGPAFFVGCAHAAVAIEPRDLLLAVSRGLATSGLVLAGIAPAVLLVSLSAETAVGAASVAVFGLALGGVLGLRQLLAELRGALGEAGLGAKVAAWAFAGFAVVLAARIWWVTLPCLGRTLSMGGAP
;
A
#
# COMPACT_ATOMS: atom_id res chain seq x y z
N MET A 1 20.27 8.42 -7.90
CA MET A 1 20.16 6.97 -8.18
C MET A 1 19.67 6.15 -6.98
N GLU A 2 19.94 6.53 -5.73
CA GLU A 2 19.52 5.74 -4.55
C GLU A 2 17.99 5.59 -4.39
N ILE A 3 17.20 6.64 -4.67
CA ILE A 3 15.73 6.63 -4.52
C ILE A 3 15.07 5.61 -5.47
N ALA A 4 15.56 5.51 -6.71
CA ALA A 4 15.04 4.55 -7.68
C ALA A 4 15.36 3.11 -7.26
N ARG A 5 16.55 2.88 -6.69
CA ARG A 5 16.98 1.56 -6.24
C ARG A 5 16.21 1.09 -5.00
N SER A 6 15.92 1.98 -4.05
CA SER A 6 15.11 1.65 -2.86
C SER A 6 13.63 1.44 -3.19
N ALA A 7 13.07 2.20 -4.15
CA ALA A 7 11.73 1.96 -4.65
C ALA A 7 11.64 0.58 -5.34
N ALA A 8 12.61 0.23 -6.19
CA ALA A 8 12.66 -1.04 -6.88
C ALA A 8 12.73 -2.24 -5.91
N SER A 9 13.55 -2.17 -4.86
CA SER A 9 13.61 -3.23 -3.85
C SER A 9 12.31 -3.35 -3.06
N SER A 10 11.66 -2.24 -2.73
CA SER A 10 10.35 -2.23 -2.07
C SER A 10 9.26 -2.87 -2.93
N PHE A 11 9.27 -2.61 -4.24
CA PHE A 11 8.35 -3.24 -5.19
C PHE A 11 8.64 -4.73 -5.36
N ALA A 12 9.90 -5.13 -5.41
CA ALA A 12 10.28 -6.55 -5.45
C ALA A 12 9.79 -7.30 -4.19
N LEU A 13 9.96 -6.69 -3.01
CA LEU A 13 9.50 -7.22 -1.73
C LEU A 13 7.96 -7.34 -1.67
N ALA A 14 7.24 -6.34 -2.17
CA ALA A 14 5.78 -6.40 -2.28
C ALA A 14 5.30 -7.44 -3.32
N ALA A 15 6.06 -7.66 -4.40
CA ALA A 15 5.76 -8.67 -5.40
C ALA A 15 5.90 -10.10 -4.85
N VAL A 16 6.85 -10.35 -3.94
CA VAL A 16 6.98 -11.64 -3.23
C VAL A 16 5.73 -11.94 -2.41
N PHE A 17 5.18 -10.93 -1.72
CA PHE A 17 3.91 -11.06 -1.00
C PHE A 17 2.74 -11.36 -1.95
N GLY A 18 2.69 -10.70 -3.10
CA GLY A 18 1.70 -10.99 -4.14
C GLY A 18 1.80 -12.42 -4.69
N MET A 19 3.02 -12.92 -4.94
CA MET A 19 3.24 -14.31 -5.32
C MET A 19 2.78 -15.29 -4.24
N ALA A 20 3.01 -14.97 -2.96
CA ALA A 20 2.57 -15.81 -1.85
C ALA A 20 1.04 -15.98 -1.80
N ILE A 21 0.28 -14.92 -2.08
CA ILE A 21 -1.20 -14.98 -2.16
C ILE A 21 -1.65 -15.79 -3.39
N GLY A 22 -0.96 -15.60 -4.52
CA GLY A 22 -1.29 -16.25 -5.78
C GLY A 22 -0.94 -17.74 -5.84
N ALA A 23 -0.07 -18.22 -4.94
CA ALA A 23 0.44 -19.60 -4.94
C ALA A 23 -0.68 -20.66 -4.93
N ARG A 24 -1.79 -20.38 -4.25
CA ARG A 24 -2.94 -21.31 -4.17
C ARG A 24 -3.77 -21.41 -5.45
N HIS A 25 -3.69 -20.44 -6.35
CA HIS A 25 -4.57 -20.33 -7.52
C HIS A 25 -3.87 -20.73 -8.84
N GLY A 26 -2.58 -21.09 -8.78
CA GLY A 26 -1.75 -21.46 -9.92
C GLY A 26 -0.86 -20.34 -10.46
N VAL A 27 0.05 -20.70 -11.36
CA VAL A 27 1.06 -19.81 -11.97
C VAL A 27 0.49 -18.52 -12.60
N PRO A 28 -0.60 -18.55 -13.41
CA PRO A 28 -1.10 -17.32 -14.03
C PRO A 28 -1.66 -16.32 -13.02
N SER A 29 -2.27 -16.80 -11.93
CA SER A 29 -2.73 -15.93 -10.84
C SER A 29 -1.59 -15.42 -9.95
N MET A 30 -0.47 -16.13 -9.84
CA MET A 30 0.72 -15.62 -9.14
C MET A 30 1.24 -14.35 -9.78
N ALA A 31 1.33 -14.31 -11.12
CA ALA A 31 1.77 -13.12 -11.85
C ALA A 31 0.83 -11.91 -11.59
N VAL A 32 -0.48 -12.13 -11.62
CA VAL A 32 -1.47 -11.06 -11.37
C VAL A 32 -1.36 -10.50 -9.96
N HIS A 33 -1.25 -11.37 -8.95
CA HIS A 33 -1.14 -10.92 -7.55
C HIS A 33 0.22 -10.29 -7.25
N ALA A 34 1.30 -10.78 -7.89
CA ALA A 34 2.64 -10.22 -7.80
C ALA A 34 2.73 -8.78 -8.32
N VAL A 35 1.94 -8.43 -9.33
CA VAL A 35 1.89 -7.07 -9.88
C VAL A 35 0.87 -6.19 -9.13
N GLY A 36 -0.24 -6.78 -8.64
CA GLY A 36 -1.29 -6.06 -7.92
C GLY A 36 -0.85 -5.46 -6.58
N ALA A 37 -0.05 -6.19 -5.79
CA ALA A 37 0.47 -5.70 -4.52
C ALA A 37 1.36 -4.44 -4.66
N PRO A 38 2.40 -4.41 -5.53
CA PRO A 38 3.21 -3.22 -5.76
C PRO A 38 2.45 -2.09 -6.47
N LEU A 39 1.45 -2.39 -7.32
CA LEU A 39 0.64 -1.38 -8.00
C LEU A 39 -0.09 -0.43 -7.04
N GLY A 40 -0.65 -0.95 -5.95
CA GLY A 40 -1.31 -0.12 -4.94
C GLY A 40 -0.34 0.89 -4.31
N LEU A 41 0.87 0.44 -3.99
CA LEU A 41 1.92 1.30 -3.44
C LEU A 41 2.42 2.32 -4.48
N ALA A 42 2.59 1.91 -5.73
CA ALA A 42 3.01 2.78 -6.82
C ALA A 42 2.00 3.90 -7.07
N ALA A 43 0.71 3.58 -7.06
CA ALA A 43 -0.34 4.56 -7.28
C ALA A 43 -0.49 5.53 -6.11
N VAL A 44 -0.35 5.06 -4.87
CA VAL A 44 -0.32 5.97 -3.70
C VAL A 44 0.90 6.89 -3.77
N ALA A 45 2.06 6.40 -4.21
CA ALA A 45 3.23 7.27 -4.38
C ALA A 45 3.05 8.29 -5.51
N ALA A 46 2.52 7.84 -6.66
CA ALA A 46 2.39 8.66 -7.86
C ALA A 46 1.25 9.69 -7.77
N LEU A 47 0.12 9.34 -7.15
CA LEU A 47 -1.05 10.21 -7.03
C LEU A 47 -1.13 10.88 -5.66
N GLY A 48 -0.74 10.15 -4.62
CA GLY A 48 -0.83 10.61 -3.25
C GLY A 48 0.20 11.69 -2.90
N GLY A 49 1.45 11.54 -3.35
CA GLY A 49 2.49 12.56 -3.14
C GLY A 49 2.07 13.94 -3.68
N PRO A 50 1.70 14.06 -4.97
CA PRO A 50 1.23 15.32 -5.53
C PRO A 50 -0.05 15.85 -4.87
N ALA A 51 -1.02 14.99 -4.55
CA ALA A 51 -2.25 15.41 -3.89
C ALA A 51 -1.99 16.00 -2.49
N PHE A 52 -1.08 15.39 -1.73
CA PHE A 52 -0.66 15.92 -0.44
C PHE A 52 0.08 17.26 -0.58
N PHE A 53 0.96 17.37 -1.57
CA PHE A 53 1.67 18.63 -1.85
C PHE A 53 0.71 19.77 -2.15
N VAL A 54 -0.31 19.54 -3.00
CA VAL A 54 -1.35 20.53 -3.30
C VAL A 54 -2.17 20.89 -2.05
N GLY A 55 -2.50 19.90 -1.21
CA GLY A 55 -3.19 20.14 0.06
C GLY A 55 -2.38 21.02 1.02
N CYS A 56 -1.07 20.78 1.12
CA CYS A 56 -0.17 21.60 1.93
C CYS A 56 0.01 23.02 1.37
N ALA A 57 0.10 23.16 0.04
CA ALA A 57 0.14 24.46 -0.61
C ALA A 57 -1.13 25.29 -0.30
N HIS A 58 -2.31 24.65 -0.31
CA HIS A 58 -3.56 25.31 0.09
C HIS A 58 -3.62 25.69 1.58
N ALA A 59 -3.00 24.90 2.44
CA ALA A 59 -2.91 25.19 3.87
C ALA A 59 -1.80 26.20 4.22
N ALA A 60 -1.15 26.83 3.21
CA ALA A 60 -0.01 27.73 3.36
C ALA A 60 1.17 27.11 4.12
N VAL A 61 1.35 25.79 3.99
CA VAL A 61 2.47 25.05 4.59
C VAL A 61 3.56 24.88 3.54
N ALA A 62 4.72 25.50 3.78
CA ALA A 62 5.89 25.32 2.94
C ALA A 62 6.51 23.95 3.22
N ILE A 63 6.33 23.00 2.31
CA ILE A 63 7.01 21.70 2.34
C ILE A 63 7.98 21.65 1.18
N GLU A 64 9.24 21.36 1.49
CA GLU A 64 10.26 21.15 0.47
C GLU A 64 9.91 19.86 -0.32
N PRO A 65 9.82 19.92 -1.67
CA PRO A 65 9.47 18.75 -2.48
C PRO A 65 10.41 17.55 -2.25
N ARG A 66 11.66 17.84 -1.91
CA ARG A 66 12.69 16.84 -1.61
C ARG A 66 12.37 16.06 -0.33
N ASP A 67 11.90 16.72 0.70
CA ASP A 67 11.54 16.08 1.98
C ASP A 67 10.29 15.22 1.82
N LEU A 68 9.34 15.68 1.02
CA LEU A 68 8.16 14.89 0.66
C LEU A 68 8.55 13.62 -0.11
N LEU A 69 9.42 13.72 -1.11
CA LEU A 69 9.91 12.57 -1.86
C LEU A 69 10.66 11.57 -0.96
N LEU A 70 11.48 12.07 -0.03
CA LEU A 70 12.17 11.23 0.95
C LEU A 70 11.19 10.53 1.88
N ALA A 71 10.19 11.23 2.42
CA ALA A 71 9.15 10.66 3.27
C ALA A 71 8.33 9.59 2.54
N VAL A 72 7.95 9.84 1.29
CA VAL A 72 7.28 8.86 0.43
C VAL A 72 8.16 7.63 0.20
N SER A 73 9.45 7.81 -0.12
CA SER A 73 10.37 6.69 -0.34
C SER A 73 10.56 5.83 0.91
N ARG A 74 10.63 6.45 2.10
CA ARG A 74 10.74 5.74 3.39
C ARG A 74 9.44 5.01 3.75
N GLY A 75 8.29 5.62 3.50
CA GLY A 75 6.98 4.98 3.64
C GLY A 75 6.80 3.76 2.74
N LEU A 76 7.28 3.87 1.48
CA LEU A 76 7.29 2.73 0.55
C LEU A 76 8.22 1.62 1.01
N ALA A 77 9.44 1.96 1.45
CA ALA A 77 10.41 1.00 1.94
C ALA A 77 9.91 0.23 3.17
N THR A 78 9.32 0.93 4.13
CA THR A 78 8.71 0.30 5.31
C THR A 78 7.52 -0.59 4.93
N SER A 79 6.63 -0.13 4.04
CA SER A 79 5.53 -0.97 3.52
C SER A 79 6.04 -2.24 2.86
N GLY A 80 7.04 -2.12 1.97
CA GLY A 80 7.62 -3.25 1.26
C GLY A 80 8.30 -4.24 2.20
N LEU A 81 9.07 -3.76 3.18
CA LEU A 81 9.71 -4.60 4.19
C LEU A 81 8.69 -5.33 5.07
N VAL A 82 7.64 -4.66 5.51
CA VAL A 82 6.56 -5.28 6.29
C VAL A 82 5.86 -6.37 5.46
N LEU A 83 5.52 -6.06 4.20
CA LEU A 83 4.88 -7.03 3.31
C LEU A 83 5.77 -8.24 3.05
N ALA A 84 7.06 -8.04 2.80
CA ALA A 84 8.00 -9.15 2.63
C ALA A 84 8.21 -9.96 3.91
N GLY A 85 8.21 -9.32 5.09
CA GLY A 85 8.31 -10.02 6.36
C GLY A 85 7.09 -10.89 6.65
N ILE A 86 5.89 -10.44 6.26
CA ILE A 86 4.64 -11.18 6.47
C ILE A 86 4.39 -12.20 5.35
N ALA A 87 5.04 -12.08 4.19
CA ALA A 87 4.85 -12.96 3.03
C ALA A 87 4.98 -14.47 3.34
N PRO A 88 5.98 -14.95 4.10
CA PRO A 88 6.09 -16.38 4.43
C PRO A 88 4.92 -16.88 5.29
N ALA A 89 4.44 -16.06 6.23
CA ALA A 89 3.29 -16.41 7.06
C ALA A 89 2.01 -16.48 6.22
N VAL A 90 1.81 -15.53 5.31
CA VAL A 90 0.66 -15.54 4.38
C VAL A 90 0.72 -16.73 3.44
N LEU A 91 1.91 -17.12 2.97
CA LEU A 91 2.09 -18.32 2.15
C LEU A 91 1.62 -19.57 2.91
N LEU A 92 2.14 -19.78 4.13
CA LEU A 92 1.80 -20.95 4.94
C LEU A 92 0.31 -21.01 5.26
N VAL A 93 -0.29 -19.88 5.63
CA VAL A 93 -1.73 -19.81 5.92
C VAL A 93 -2.55 -19.98 4.64
N SER A 94 -2.10 -19.45 3.50
CA SER A 94 -2.80 -19.62 2.21
C SER A 94 -2.78 -21.05 1.70
N LEU A 95 -1.73 -21.80 2.03
CA LEU A 95 -1.62 -23.24 1.71
C LEU A 95 -2.39 -24.12 2.70
N SER A 96 -2.52 -23.68 3.96
CA SER A 96 -3.21 -24.44 5.01
C SER A 96 -4.72 -24.15 5.09
N ALA A 97 -5.19 -23.06 4.48
CA ALA A 97 -6.60 -22.70 4.52
C ALA A 97 -7.43 -23.58 3.57
N GLU A 98 -8.40 -24.30 4.13
CA GLU A 98 -9.36 -25.09 3.34
C GLU A 98 -10.32 -24.21 2.53
N THR A 99 -10.50 -22.94 2.92
CA THR A 99 -11.47 -22.03 2.31
C THR A 99 -10.82 -20.85 1.61
N ALA A 100 -11.34 -20.51 0.43
CA ALA A 100 -10.90 -19.36 -0.37
C ALA A 100 -11.05 -18.02 0.36
N VAL A 101 -12.03 -17.91 1.26
CA VAL A 101 -12.34 -16.72 2.06
C VAL A 101 -11.29 -16.51 3.15
N GLY A 102 -10.85 -17.57 3.83
CA GLY A 102 -9.84 -17.49 4.89
C GLY A 102 -8.48 -17.01 4.38
N ALA A 103 -8.06 -17.47 3.21
CA ALA A 103 -6.81 -16.98 2.61
C ALA A 103 -6.95 -15.55 2.04
N ALA A 104 -8.15 -15.13 1.63
CA ALA A 104 -8.39 -13.74 1.19
C ALA A 104 -8.36 -12.76 2.36
N SER A 105 -8.93 -13.11 3.52
CA SER A 105 -8.92 -12.24 4.70
C SER A 105 -7.50 -12.01 5.20
N VAL A 106 -6.65 -13.05 5.24
CA VAL A 106 -5.24 -12.95 5.64
C VAL A 106 -4.43 -12.08 4.68
N ALA A 107 -4.68 -12.19 3.37
CA ALA A 107 -4.09 -11.31 2.37
C ALA A 107 -4.48 -9.84 2.60
N VAL A 108 -5.77 -9.57 2.84
CA VAL A 108 -6.28 -8.22 3.16
C VAL A 108 -5.66 -7.69 4.45
N PHE A 109 -5.54 -8.51 5.49
CA PHE A 109 -4.88 -8.12 6.74
C PHE A 109 -3.40 -7.77 6.53
N GLY A 110 -2.67 -8.56 5.74
CA GLY A 110 -1.28 -8.27 5.41
C GLY A 110 -1.11 -6.95 4.65
N LEU A 111 -1.97 -6.72 3.64
CA LEU A 111 -2.01 -5.47 2.87
C LEU A 111 -2.37 -4.26 3.74
N ALA A 112 -3.37 -4.40 4.60
CA ALA A 112 -3.79 -3.36 5.54
C ALA A 112 -2.66 -3.03 6.52
N LEU A 113 -1.99 -4.03 7.09
CA LEU A 113 -0.87 -3.82 8.01
C LEU A 113 0.32 -3.14 7.32
N GLY A 114 0.70 -3.61 6.13
CA GLY A 114 1.78 -3.00 5.33
C GLY A 114 1.47 -1.54 4.98
N GLY A 115 0.26 -1.27 4.51
CA GLY A 115 -0.19 0.08 4.15
C GLY A 115 -0.28 1.02 5.35
N VAL A 116 -0.85 0.56 6.48
CA VAL A 116 -0.97 1.38 7.70
C VAL A 116 0.41 1.70 8.27
N LEU A 117 1.33 0.73 8.33
CA LEU A 117 2.67 0.97 8.87
C LEU A 117 3.49 1.90 7.96
N GLY A 118 3.39 1.74 6.64
CA GLY A 118 4.00 2.67 5.69
C GLY A 118 3.47 4.09 5.79
N LEU A 119 2.14 4.24 5.91
CA LEU A 119 1.49 5.53 6.09
C LEU A 119 1.89 6.17 7.43
N ARG A 120 1.98 5.38 8.50
CA ARG A 120 2.46 5.86 9.81
C ARG A 120 3.89 6.36 9.73
N GLN A 121 4.78 5.66 9.01
CA GLN A 121 6.16 6.12 8.83
C GLN A 121 6.20 7.43 8.03
N LEU A 122 5.46 7.52 6.94
CA LEU A 122 5.36 8.74 6.13
C LEU A 122 4.88 9.93 6.98
N LEU A 123 3.84 9.73 7.79
CA LEU A 123 3.32 10.76 8.68
C LEU A 123 4.30 11.09 9.81
N ALA A 124 5.09 10.14 10.29
CA ALA A 124 6.11 10.38 11.31
C ALA A 124 7.26 11.24 10.77
N GLU A 125 7.72 10.98 9.54
CA GLU A 125 8.72 11.80 8.86
C GLU A 125 8.20 13.23 8.62
N LEU A 126 6.97 13.34 8.15
CA LEU A 126 6.33 14.63 7.92
C LEU A 126 5.94 15.34 9.21
N ARG A 127 5.87 14.65 10.36
CA ARG A 127 5.50 15.25 11.64
C ARG A 127 6.49 16.34 12.07
N GLY A 128 7.78 16.20 11.72
CA GLY A 128 8.77 17.25 11.94
C GLY A 128 8.41 18.53 11.19
N ALA A 129 8.09 18.42 9.90
CA ALA A 129 7.69 19.54 9.04
C ALA A 129 6.27 20.08 9.37
N LEU A 130 5.36 19.21 9.81
CA LEU A 130 3.98 19.55 10.16
C LEU A 130 3.83 20.03 11.62
N GLY A 131 4.84 19.80 12.47
CA GLY A 131 4.80 20.09 13.90
C GLY A 131 4.77 21.56 14.21
N GLU A 132 5.41 22.37 13.38
CA GLU A 132 5.34 23.84 13.42
C GLU A 132 4.13 24.40 12.66
N ALA A 133 3.43 23.55 11.89
CA ALA A 133 2.31 23.97 11.06
C ALA A 133 0.97 23.88 11.82
N GLY A 134 0.10 24.86 11.57
CA GLY A 134 -1.21 24.99 12.22
C GLY A 134 -2.19 23.84 11.94
N LEU A 135 -3.39 23.93 12.53
CA LEU A 135 -4.47 22.93 12.43
C LEU A 135 -4.77 22.47 10.99
N GLY A 136 -4.63 23.34 9.98
CA GLY A 136 -4.84 23.01 8.56
C GLY A 136 -3.89 21.93 8.03
N ALA A 137 -2.64 21.90 8.50
CA ALA A 137 -1.65 20.92 8.09
C ALA A 137 -2.00 19.50 8.60
N LYS A 138 -2.52 19.42 9.83
CA LYS A 138 -3.03 18.17 10.41
C LYS A 138 -4.24 17.67 9.64
N VAL A 139 -5.17 18.56 9.28
CA VAL A 139 -6.35 18.21 8.48
C VAL A 139 -5.94 17.70 7.09
N ALA A 140 -4.99 18.35 6.42
CA ALA A 140 -4.46 17.90 5.14
C ALA A 140 -3.81 16.51 5.23
N ALA A 141 -3.05 16.24 6.30
CA ALA A 141 -2.46 14.93 6.57
C ALA A 141 -3.51 13.84 6.80
N TRP A 142 -4.58 14.13 7.54
CA TRP A 142 -5.68 13.19 7.75
C TRP A 142 -6.50 12.97 6.47
N ALA A 143 -6.78 14.02 5.70
CA ALA A 143 -7.45 13.91 4.42
C ALA A 143 -6.63 13.07 3.43
N PHE A 144 -5.32 13.28 3.40
CA PHE A 144 -4.40 12.48 2.62
C PHE A 144 -4.35 11.01 3.06
N ALA A 145 -4.29 10.76 4.37
CA ALA A 145 -4.36 9.41 4.92
C ALA A 145 -5.63 8.69 4.47
N GLY A 146 -6.79 9.35 4.56
CA GLY A 146 -8.06 8.83 4.07
C GLY A 146 -8.04 8.56 2.57
N PHE A 147 -7.57 9.53 1.78
CA PHE A 147 -7.45 9.39 0.32
C PHE A 147 -6.54 8.22 -0.08
N ALA A 148 -5.37 8.10 0.54
CA ALA A 148 -4.42 7.03 0.29
C ALA A 148 -5.02 5.65 0.59
N VAL A 149 -5.76 5.52 1.70
CA VAL A 149 -6.45 4.28 2.08
C VAL A 149 -7.53 3.92 1.05
N VAL A 150 -8.37 4.88 0.67
CA VAL A 150 -9.45 4.65 -0.32
C VAL A 150 -8.88 4.30 -1.69
N LEU A 151 -7.83 5.00 -2.13
CA LEU A 151 -7.18 4.75 -3.41
C LEU A 151 -6.52 3.36 -3.45
N ALA A 152 -5.79 3.00 -2.38
CA ALA A 152 -5.18 1.68 -2.26
C ALA A 152 -6.24 0.58 -2.27
N ALA A 153 -7.30 0.73 -1.46
CA ALA A 153 -8.41 -0.21 -1.42
C ALA A 153 -9.07 -0.36 -2.80
N ARG A 154 -9.28 0.75 -3.53
CA ARG A 154 -9.88 0.72 -4.86
C ARG A 154 -9.01 0.01 -5.88
N ILE A 155 -7.70 0.27 -5.87
CA ILE A 155 -6.76 -0.37 -6.80
C ILE A 155 -6.65 -1.86 -6.50
N TRP A 156 -6.60 -2.24 -5.23
CA TRP A 156 -6.62 -3.65 -4.83
C TRP A 156 -7.92 -4.34 -5.24
N TRP A 157 -9.06 -3.66 -5.18
CA TRP A 157 -10.33 -4.21 -5.66
C TRP A 157 -10.32 -4.53 -7.16
N VAL A 158 -9.66 -3.68 -7.96
CA VAL A 158 -9.57 -3.86 -9.41
C VAL A 158 -8.49 -4.87 -9.80
N THR A 159 -7.39 -4.92 -9.04
CA THR A 159 -6.20 -5.72 -9.40
C THR A 159 -6.14 -7.09 -8.74
N LEU A 160 -6.83 -7.32 -7.61
CA LEU A 160 -6.85 -8.61 -6.93
C LEU A 160 -8.11 -9.41 -7.29
N PRO A 161 -8.01 -10.42 -8.17
CA PRO A 161 -9.15 -11.24 -8.55
C PRO A 161 -9.76 -12.00 -7.37
N CYS A 162 -9.04 -12.22 -6.27
CA CYS A 162 -9.60 -12.83 -5.06
C CYS A 162 -10.68 -11.97 -4.37
N LEU A 163 -10.65 -10.64 -4.53
CA LEU A 163 -11.67 -9.69 -4.05
C LEU A 163 -12.78 -9.47 -5.08
N GLY A 164 -12.46 -9.42 -6.37
CA GLY A 164 -13.44 -9.23 -7.44
C GLY A 164 -14.33 -10.45 -7.71
N ARG A 165 -13.75 -11.67 -7.65
CA ARG A 165 -14.45 -12.91 -8.01
C ARG A 165 -15.38 -13.42 -6.91
N THR A 166 -15.10 -13.10 -5.65
CA THR A 166 -15.97 -13.44 -4.50
C THR A 166 -17.25 -12.60 -4.46
N LEU A 167 -17.21 -11.34 -4.89
CA LEU A 167 -18.41 -10.50 -5.00
C LEU A 167 -19.20 -10.74 -6.29
N SER A 168 -18.53 -11.13 -7.38
CA SER A 168 -19.21 -11.48 -8.63
C SER A 168 -20.03 -12.79 -8.54
N MET A 169 -19.75 -13.67 -7.57
CA MET A 169 -20.58 -14.86 -7.29
C MET A 169 -21.64 -14.64 -6.20
N GLY A 170 -21.77 -13.40 -5.69
CA GLY A 170 -22.92 -12.98 -4.89
C GLY A 170 -24.16 -12.65 -5.73
N GLY A 171 -24.04 -12.69 -7.06
CA GLY A 171 -25.16 -12.80 -7.99
C GLY A 171 -25.29 -14.25 -8.44
N ALA A 172 -26.11 -15.02 -7.74
CA ALA A 172 -26.56 -16.37 -8.15
C ALA A 172 -27.33 -16.27 -9.49
N PRO A 173 -27.57 -17.37 -10.23
CA PRO A 173 -27.93 -18.72 -9.76
C PRO A 173 -26.82 -19.76 -9.74
#